data_AF-A0A6P6S0R7-F1
#
_entry.id   AF-A0A6P6S0R7-F1
#
_cell.length_a   1.000
_cell.length_b   1.000
_cell.length_c   1.000
_cell.angle_alpha   90.00
_cell.angle_beta   90.00
_cell.angle_gamma   90.00
#
_symmetry.space_group_name_H-M   'P 1'
#
loop_
_entity.id
_entity.type
_entity.pdbx_description
1 polymer ?
#
loop_
_entity_poly.entity_id
_entity_poly.type
_entity_poly.pdbx_seq_one_letter_code
_entity_poly.pdbx_strand_id
1 'polypeptide(L)'
;MTKVPWNQLNLQEAYEHKIYCRVRQTGTAVLLRLQNGEDPRNVFTSTGLPRCPPYPLCCKLSELGELGSGIPLLFQFIKFILLVSAIHGLLSLPVVIGVYSHKVSDGSANCSVFNRTLFTAGCVDGTASESQLPGATNLVMVLSAVILLPILFRQQEHLRRSAGEQVFQPQDFALLLEGFPADATDEHEITSFVCNSLLANQPPECVVKVVIGFDTRHYEEHITLIERLKRRLDILKVGLHAYSCNGCHGNGFFSLLVTN
;
A
#
# COMPACT_ATOMS: atom_id res chain seq x y z
N MET A 1 10.71 14.97 28.48
CA MET A 1 11.51 14.13 27.56
C MET A 1 12.87 13.86 28.19
N THR A 2 13.02 12.72 28.84
CA THR A 2 14.29 12.24 29.38
C THR A 2 15.18 11.78 28.22
N LYS A 3 16.30 12.47 28.01
CA LYS A 3 17.33 12.02 27.05
C LYS A 3 18.00 10.79 27.65
N VAL A 4 17.60 9.61 27.19
CA VAL A 4 18.32 8.37 27.52
C VAL A 4 19.68 8.43 26.81
N PRO A 5 20.81 8.28 27.52
CA PRO A 5 22.13 8.25 26.89
C PRO A 5 22.25 7.02 25.98
N TRP A 6 22.62 7.23 24.70
CA TRP A 6 22.70 6.20 23.65
C TRP A 6 23.59 5.00 23.98
N ASN A 7 24.54 5.21 24.88
CA ASN A 7 25.47 4.23 25.43
C ASN A 7 24.82 3.21 26.40
N GLN A 8 23.51 3.30 26.64
CA GLN A 8 22.74 2.31 27.40
C GLN A 8 21.80 1.46 26.54
N LEU A 9 21.74 1.65 25.23
CA LEU A 9 20.98 0.74 24.35
C LEU A 9 21.76 -0.58 24.20
N ASN A 10 21.23 -1.64 24.80
CA ASN A 10 21.79 -2.98 24.69
C ASN A 10 21.55 -3.53 23.28
N LEU A 11 22.48 -3.24 22.37
CA LEU A 11 22.41 -3.63 20.96
C LEU A 11 22.34 -5.15 20.76
N GLN A 12 22.87 -5.92 21.71
CA GLN A 12 22.79 -7.38 21.76
C GLN A 12 21.35 -7.85 21.95
N GLU A 13 20.59 -7.18 22.81
CA GLU A 13 19.19 -7.48 23.14
C GLU A 13 18.28 -7.18 21.93
N ALA A 14 18.48 -6.04 21.27
CA ALA A 14 17.78 -5.73 20.02
C ALA A 14 18.12 -6.74 18.89
N TYR A 15 19.35 -7.27 18.88
CA TYR A 15 19.78 -8.30 17.94
C TYR A 15 19.16 -9.67 18.26
N GLU A 16 19.08 -10.03 19.55
CA GLU A 16 18.54 -11.29 20.06
C GLU A 16 17.01 -11.37 19.96
N HIS A 17 16.29 -10.24 20.09
CA HIS A 17 14.83 -10.20 20.00
C HIS A 17 14.24 -10.29 18.58
N LYS A 18 15.07 -10.41 17.53
CA LYS A 18 14.62 -10.56 16.13
C LYS A 18 13.61 -9.51 15.66
N ILE A 19 13.58 -8.32 16.27
CA ILE A 19 12.76 -7.19 15.81
C ILE A 19 13.54 -6.45 14.71
N TYR A 20 13.99 -7.19 13.70
CA TYR A 20 14.60 -6.63 12.51
C TYR A 20 13.48 -6.43 11.50
N CYS A 21 13.05 -5.21 11.32
CA CYS A 21 12.27 -4.86 10.16
C CYS A 21 13.28 -4.67 8.99
N ARG A 22 13.20 -5.43 7.90
CA ARG A 22 13.97 -5.17 6.67
C ARG A 22 13.58 -3.83 6.05
N VAL A 23 12.30 -3.42 6.13
CA VAL A 23 11.84 -2.15 5.55
C VAL A 23 12.15 -0.96 6.45
N ARG A 24 12.09 -1.15 7.77
CA ARG A 24 12.77 -0.30 8.73
C ARG A 24 14.05 -1.01 9.14
N GLN A 25 15.02 -1.13 8.23
CA GLN A 25 16.41 -1.25 8.71
C GLN A 25 16.60 -0.05 9.63
N THR A 26 16.40 -0.31 10.91
CA THR A 26 16.43 0.69 11.97
C THR A 26 17.78 1.36 11.85
N GLY A 27 17.82 2.65 12.16
CA GLY A 27 18.99 3.51 11.94
C GLY A 27 20.31 2.81 12.29
N THR A 28 20.32 1.91 13.27
CA THR A 28 21.40 1.00 13.65
C THR A 28 22.08 0.21 12.51
N ALA A 29 21.36 -0.50 11.63
CA ALA A 29 22.01 -1.30 10.58
C ALA A 29 22.61 -0.41 9.48
N VAL A 30 21.90 0.65 9.14
CA VAL A 30 22.35 1.71 8.23
C VAL A 30 23.57 2.44 8.82
N LEU A 31 23.53 2.77 10.11
CA LEU A 31 24.61 3.40 10.86
C LEU A 31 25.83 2.50 10.93
N LEU A 32 25.68 1.19 11.17
CA LEU A 32 26.79 0.24 11.17
C LEU A 32 27.46 0.15 9.79
N ARG A 33 26.68 0.14 8.71
CA ARG A 33 27.22 0.15 7.34
C ARG A 33 28.00 1.43 7.04
N LEU A 34 27.47 2.58 7.45
CA LEU A 34 28.16 3.86 7.34
C LEU A 34 29.42 3.94 8.23
N GLN A 35 29.36 3.41 9.46
CA GLN A 35 30.50 3.33 10.38
C GLN A 35 31.61 2.42 9.85
N ASN A 36 31.25 1.37 9.11
CA ASN A 36 32.19 0.49 8.43
C ASN A 36 32.78 1.10 7.14
N GLY A 37 32.48 2.37 6.83
CA GLY A 37 33.05 3.10 5.70
C GLY A 37 32.39 2.81 4.35
N GLU A 38 31.19 2.22 4.34
CA GLU A 38 30.46 1.99 3.09
C GLU A 38 29.95 3.32 2.51
N ASP A 39 30.13 3.54 1.20
CA ASP A 39 29.70 4.79 0.55
C ASP A 39 28.18 5.01 0.77
N PRO A 40 27.74 6.16 1.31
CA PRO A 40 26.33 6.49 1.48
C PRO A 40 25.48 6.28 0.22
N ARG A 41 26.05 6.42 -0.98
CA ARG A 41 25.38 6.18 -2.26
C ARG A 41 24.98 4.72 -2.48
N ASN A 42 25.65 3.79 -1.81
CA ASN A 42 25.33 2.36 -1.82
C ASN A 42 24.39 1.96 -0.68
N VAL A 43 24.33 2.77 0.37
CA VAL A 43 23.46 2.55 1.53
C VAL A 43 22.06 3.14 1.29
N PHE A 44 21.96 4.30 0.61
CA PHE A 44 20.70 4.99 0.36
C PHE A 44 20.30 4.96 -1.13
N THR A 45 19.00 5.03 -1.37
CA THR A 45 18.39 5.31 -2.68
C THR A 45 18.50 6.80 -3.00
N SER A 46 18.23 7.19 -4.25
CA SER A 46 18.18 8.61 -4.66
C SER A 46 17.13 9.42 -3.89
N THR A 47 16.15 8.77 -3.28
CA THR A 47 15.11 9.38 -2.43
C THR A 47 15.52 9.47 -0.95
N GLY A 48 16.75 9.05 -0.60
CA GLY A 48 17.26 9.08 0.78
C GLY A 48 16.78 7.92 1.67
N LEU A 49 16.09 6.92 1.10
CA LEU A 49 15.66 5.72 1.84
C LEU A 49 16.75 4.65 1.81
N PRO A 50 16.97 3.88 2.88
CA PRO A 50 17.95 2.80 2.89
C PRO A 50 17.63 1.75 1.81
N ARG A 51 18.64 1.33 1.05
CA ARG A 51 18.53 0.27 0.04
C ARG A 51 18.32 -1.06 0.74
N CYS A 52 17.14 -1.63 0.55
CA CYS A 52 16.78 -2.95 1.06
C CYS A 52 16.85 -4.00 -0.07
N PRO A 53 17.30 -5.24 0.21
CA PRO A 53 17.25 -6.29 -0.79
C PRO A 53 15.80 -6.57 -1.20
N PRO A 54 15.53 -6.85 -2.49
CA PRO A 54 14.19 -7.17 -2.94
C PRO A 54 13.68 -8.44 -2.26
N TYR A 55 12.39 -8.47 -1.92
CA TYR A 55 11.75 -9.68 -1.39
C TYR A 55 11.64 -10.74 -2.49
N PRO A 56 12.07 -11.99 -2.25
CA PRO A 56 11.85 -13.06 -3.22
C PRO A 56 10.34 -13.36 -3.32
N LEU A 57 9.85 -13.70 -4.51
CA LEU A 57 8.43 -14.00 -4.77
C LEU A 57 7.90 -15.17 -3.91
N CYS A 58 8.80 -16.04 -3.45
CA CYS A 58 8.47 -17.19 -2.60
C CYS A 58 8.87 -16.99 -1.13
N CYS A 59 9.04 -15.75 -0.66
CA CYS A 59 9.28 -15.49 0.76
C CYS A 59 8.11 -15.99 1.64
N LYS A 60 8.43 -16.30 2.90
CA LYS A 60 7.42 -16.61 3.92
C LYS A 60 6.63 -15.35 4.24
N LEU A 61 5.32 -15.50 4.42
CA LEU A 61 4.43 -14.38 4.70
C LEU A 61 4.82 -13.62 5.99
N SER A 62 5.42 -14.31 6.96
CA SER A 62 5.94 -13.72 8.20
C SER A 62 7.04 -12.68 7.94
N GLU A 63 7.86 -12.85 6.89
CA GLU A 63 8.91 -11.88 6.53
C GLU A 63 8.34 -10.58 5.95
N LEU A 64 7.10 -10.60 5.46
CA LEU A 64 6.40 -9.42 4.97
C LEU A 64 5.64 -8.69 6.08
N GLY A 65 5.50 -9.27 7.27
CA GLY A 65 4.76 -8.66 8.40
C GLY A 65 5.32 -7.30 8.80
N GLU A 66 6.60 -7.11 8.56
CA GLU A 66 7.35 -5.86 8.73
C GLU A 66 6.83 -4.69 7.90
N LEU A 67 6.20 -4.94 6.74
CA LEU A 67 5.59 -3.90 5.91
C LEU A 67 4.21 -3.46 6.43
N GLY A 68 3.79 -3.99 7.57
CA GLY A 68 2.44 -3.86 8.10
C GLY A 68 1.54 -4.99 7.61
N SER A 69 0.43 -5.20 8.33
CA SER A 69 -0.49 -6.31 8.09
C SER A 69 -1.15 -6.29 6.70
N GLY A 70 -1.28 -5.13 6.06
CA GLY A 70 -1.91 -5.01 4.74
C GLY A 70 -1.15 -5.69 3.60
N ILE A 71 0.18 -5.61 3.59
CA ILE A 71 0.99 -6.14 2.48
C ILE A 71 1.00 -7.67 2.42
N PRO A 72 1.22 -8.42 3.51
CA PRO A 72 1.07 -9.88 3.54
C PRO A 72 -0.30 -10.34 3.03
N LEU A 73 -1.37 -9.66 3.45
CA LEU A 73 -2.74 -9.98 3.02
C LEU A 73 -2.92 -9.76 1.52
N LEU A 74 -2.43 -8.63 0.97
CA LEU A 74 -2.48 -8.34 -0.46
C LEU A 74 -1.68 -9.38 -1.26
N PHE A 75 -0.47 -9.72 -0.81
CA PHE A 75 0.37 -10.67 -1.51
C PHE A 75 -0.25 -12.07 -1.57
N GLN A 76 -0.85 -12.49 -0.46
CA GLN A 76 -1.58 -13.74 -0.40
C GLN A 76 -2.82 -13.71 -1.31
N PHE A 77 -3.56 -12.59 -1.34
CA PHE A 77 -4.69 -12.39 -2.26
C PHE A 77 -4.27 -12.52 -3.73
N ILE A 78 -3.15 -11.91 -4.13
CA ILE A 78 -2.62 -12.02 -5.50
C ILE A 78 -2.26 -13.48 -5.82
N LYS A 79 -1.56 -14.19 -4.93
CA LYS A 79 -1.25 -15.62 -5.10
C LYS A 79 -2.51 -16.45 -5.32
N PHE A 80 -3.57 -16.15 -4.58
CA PHE A 80 -4.85 -16.84 -4.72
C PHE A 80 -5.53 -16.53 -6.06
N ILE A 81 -5.58 -15.27 -6.49
CA ILE A 81 -6.14 -14.93 -7.80
C ILE A 81 -5.40 -15.69 -8.90
N LEU A 82 -4.07 -15.71 -8.87
CA LEU A 82 -3.27 -16.42 -9.86
C LEU A 82 -3.56 -17.93 -9.84
N LEU A 83 -3.66 -18.53 -8.65
CA LEU A 83 -3.95 -19.96 -8.51
C LEU A 83 -5.36 -20.31 -9.00
N VAL A 84 -6.38 -19.55 -8.62
CA VAL A 84 -7.76 -19.75 -9.08
C VAL A 84 -7.86 -19.55 -10.59
N SER A 85 -7.22 -18.49 -11.11
CA SER A 85 -7.17 -18.23 -12.56
C SER A 85 -6.48 -19.35 -13.31
N ALA A 86 -5.40 -19.93 -12.77
CA ALA A 86 -4.72 -21.08 -13.37
C ALA A 86 -5.62 -22.32 -13.37
N ILE A 87 -6.32 -22.61 -12.27
CA ILE A 87 -7.27 -23.75 -12.17
C ILE A 87 -8.42 -23.57 -13.18
N HIS A 88 -9.02 -22.39 -13.25
CA HIS A 88 -10.07 -22.09 -14.23
C HIS A 88 -9.54 -22.14 -15.65
N GLY A 89 -8.32 -21.64 -15.90
CA GLY A 89 -7.63 -21.77 -17.17
C GLY A 89 -7.49 -23.23 -17.60
N LEU A 90 -7.01 -24.10 -16.71
CA LEU A 90 -6.90 -25.54 -16.96
C LEU A 90 -8.25 -26.22 -17.18
N LEU A 91 -9.28 -25.86 -16.40
CA LEU A 91 -10.65 -26.38 -16.59
C LEU A 91 -11.27 -25.92 -17.92
N SER A 92 -10.84 -24.76 -18.43
CA SER A 92 -11.32 -24.23 -19.71
C SER A 92 -10.63 -24.88 -20.92
N LEU A 93 -9.43 -25.46 -20.76
CA LEU A 93 -8.68 -26.06 -21.87
C LEU A 93 -9.47 -27.12 -22.66
N PRO A 94 -10.15 -28.11 -22.05
CA PRO A 94 -10.94 -29.08 -22.80
C PRO A 94 -12.06 -28.44 -23.63
N VAL A 95 -12.68 -27.37 -23.13
CA VAL A 95 -13.72 -26.63 -23.85
C VAL A 95 -13.11 -25.91 -25.05
N VAL A 96 -11.98 -25.23 -24.85
CA VAL A 96 -11.26 -24.57 -25.95
C VAL A 96 -10.85 -25.60 -27.00
N ILE A 97 -10.25 -26.71 -26.61
CA ILE A 97 -9.82 -27.78 -27.54
C ILE A 97 -11.03 -28.36 -28.28
N GLY A 98 -12.11 -28.70 -27.58
CA GLY A 98 -13.32 -29.30 -28.18
C GLY A 98 -14.07 -28.35 -29.11
N VAL A 99 -14.13 -27.06 -28.79
CA VAL A 99 -14.78 -26.06 -29.65
C VAL A 99 -13.90 -25.72 -30.86
N TYR A 100 -12.59 -25.57 -30.67
CA TYR A 100 -11.68 -25.27 -31.79
C TYR A 100 -11.49 -26.45 -32.73
N SER A 101 -11.49 -27.70 -32.25
CA SER A 101 -11.38 -28.87 -33.11
C SER A 101 -12.58 -28.99 -34.06
N HIS A 102 -13.79 -28.69 -33.59
CA HIS A 102 -15.00 -28.65 -34.42
C HIS A 102 -14.93 -27.55 -35.49
N LYS A 103 -14.39 -26.38 -35.14
CA LYS A 103 -14.33 -25.21 -36.02
C LYS A 103 -13.39 -25.36 -37.22
N VAL A 104 -12.37 -26.23 -37.13
CA VAL A 104 -11.47 -26.53 -38.25
C VAL A 104 -12.15 -27.42 -39.30
N SER A 105 -13.21 -28.14 -38.94
CA SER A 105 -13.92 -29.04 -39.84
C SER A 105 -14.82 -28.31 -40.83
N ASP A 106 -15.41 -27.17 -40.44
CA ASP A 106 -16.46 -26.51 -41.23
C ASP A 106 -16.03 -25.12 -41.70
N GLY A 107 -15.61 -25.05 -42.98
CA GLY A 107 -15.24 -23.81 -43.68
C GLY A 107 -16.41 -22.86 -44.01
N SER A 108 -17.34 -22.67 -43.07
CA SER A 108 -18.53 -21.84 -43.25
C SER A 108 -18.23 -20.36 -42.97
N ALA A 109 -18.50 -19.50 -43.97
CA ALA A 109 -18.18 -18.07 -43.98
C ALA A 109 -19.18 -17.16 -43.24
N ASN A 110 -20.27 -17.70 -42.67
CA ASN A 110 -21.33 -16.91 -42.05
C ASN A 110 -21.25 -16.99 -40.53
N CYS A 111 -20.56 -16.02 -39.96
CA CYS A 111 -20.03 -16.12 -38.61
C CYS A 111 -20.51 -14.96 -37.73
N SER A 112 -21.77 -15.02 -37.27
CA SER A 112 -22.30 -14.10 -36.27
C SER A 112 -23.51 -14.69 -35.55
N VAL A 113 -23.27 -15.56 -34.57
CA VAL A 113 -24.32 -15.91 -33.60
C VAL A 113 -23.74 -15.74 -32.20
N PHE A 114 -24.28 -14.75 -31.49
CA PHE A 114 -24.08 -14.61 -30.05
C PHE A 114 -24.51 -15.92 -29.38
N ASN A 115 -23.56 -16.65 -28.80
CA ASN A 115 -23.86 -17.91 -28.14
C ASN A 115 -24.43 -17.61 -26.74
N ARG A 116 -25.77 -17.69 -26.65
CA ARG A 116 -26.55 -17.38 -25.44
C ARG A 116 -26.16 -18.25 -24.24
N THR A 117 -25.63 -19.46 -24.49
CA THR A 117 -25.19 -20.42 -23.48
C THR A 117 -23.82 -20.06 -22.89
N LEU A 118 -22.98 -19.42 -23.70
CA LEU A 118 -21.62 -19.03 -23.34
C LEU A 118 -21.50 -17.57 -22.88
N PHE A 119 -22.55 -16.75 -23.06
CA PHE A 119 -22.55 -15.31 -22.77
C PHE A 119 -21.32 -14.58 -23.37
N THR A 120 -20.74 -15.11 -24.45
CA THR A 120 -19.59 -14.52 -25.13
C THR A 120 -19.81 -14.50 -26.64
N ALA A 121 -19.24 -13.48 -27.28
CA ALA A 121 -19.22 -13.37 -28.73
C ALA A 121 -18.21 -14.38 -29.27
N GLY A 122 -18.70 -15.43 -29.92
CA GLY A 122 -17.86 -16.46 -30.50
C GLY A 122 -18.51 -17.06 -31.74
N CYS A 123 -17.72 -17.26 -32.78
CA CYS A 123 -18.06 -18.07 -33.93
C CYS A 123 -18.03 -19.54 -33.54
N VAL A 124 -19.14 -20.03 -32.99
CA VAL A 124 -19.34 -21.43 -32.62
C VAL A 124 -20.41 -21.97 -33.56
N ASP A 125 -20.10 -23.08 -34.24
CA ASP A 125 -21.05 -23.72 -35.15
C ASP A 125 -22.31 -24.21 -34.39
N GLY A 126 -23.43 -24.36 -35.10
CA GLY A 126 -24.71 -24.81 -34.52
C GLY A 126 -24.61 -26.17 -33.82
N THR A 127 -23.77 -27.07 -34.32
CA THR A 127 -23.52 -28.39 -33.72
C THR A 127 -22.72 -28.30 -32.41
N ALA A 128 -21.73 -27.40 -32.35
CA ALA A 128 -20.97 -27.12 -31.14
C ALA A 128 -21.77 -26.31 -30.12
N SER A 129 -22.75 -25.51 -30.57
CA SER A 129 -23.73 -24.81 -29.73
C SER A 129 -24.65 -25.75 -28.95
N GLU A 130 -24.93 -26.94 -29.47
CA GLU A 130 -25.74 -27.97 -28.78
C GLU A 130 -24.95 -28.77 -27.74
N SER A 131 -23.61 -28.68 -27.76
CA SER A 131 -22.79 -29.37 -26.78
C SER A 131 -23.06 -28.82 -25.37
N GLN A 132 -23.41 -29.71 -24.44
CA GLN A 132 -23.60 -29.35 -23.03
C GLN A 132 -22.28 -29.06 -22.31
N LEU A 133 -21.14 -29.35 -22.96
CA LEU A 133 -19.80 -29.26 -22.39
C LEU A 133 -19.48 -27.85 -21.84
N PRO A 134 -19.71 -26.74 -22.56
CA PRO A 134 -19.37 -25.42 -22.04
C PRO A 134 -20.29 -25.01 -20.88
N GLY A 135 -21.56 -25.41 -20.92
CA GLY A 135 -22.50 -25.19 -19.81
C GLY A 135 -22.08 -25.95 -18.55
N ALA A 136 -21.69 -27.22 -18.68
CA ALA A 136 -21.18 -28.03 -17.58
C ALA A 136 -19.87 -27.45 -17.00
N THR A 137 -18.93 -27.03 -17.85
CA THR A 137 -17.67 -26.41 -17.39
C THR A 137 -17.91 -25.09 -16.67
N ASN A 138 -18.78 -24.22 -17.19
CA ASN A 138 -19.16 -22.97 -16.52
C ASN A 138 -19.82 -23.24 -15.16
N LEU A 139 -20.71 -24.23 -15.07
CA LEU A 139 -21.33 -24.63 -13.81
C LEU A 139 -20.27 -25.11 -12.80
N VAL A 140 -19.31 -25.93 -13.23
CA VAL A 140 -18.18 -26.37 -12.38
C VAL A 140 -17.32 -25.20 -11.92
N MET A 141 -17.02 -24.24 -12.80
CA MET A 141 -16.26 -23.03 -12.44
C MET A 141 -17.00 -22.21 -11.39
N VAL A 142 -18.31 -21.96 -11.59
CA VAL A 142 -19.13 -21.22 -10.63
C VAL A 142 -19.18 -21.94 -9.27
N LEU A 143 -19.46 -23.25 -9.26
CA LEU A 143 -19.47 -24.04 -8.02
C LEU A 143 -18.11 -24.01 -7.31
N SER A 144 -17.01 -24.14 -8.07
CA SER A 144 -15.66 -24.04 -7.51
C SER A 144 -15.39 -22.66 -6.90
N ALA A 145 -15.85 -21.58 -7.54
CA ALA A 145 -15.69 -20.22 -7.02
C ALA A 145 -16.49 -20.00 -5.73
N VAL A 146 -17.72 -20.50 -5.67
CA VAL A 146 -18.59 -20.45 -4.48
C VAL A 146 -17.99 -21.22 -3.30
N ILE A 147 -17.26 -22.31 -3.55
CA ILE A 147 -16.59 -23.10 -2.51
C ILE A 147 -15.25 -22.47 -2.10
N LEU A 148 -14.44 -22.03 -3.07
CA LEU A 148 -13.12 -21.47 -2.83
C LEU A 148 -13.20 -20.14 -2.09
N LEU A 149 -14.15 -19.25 -2.45
CA LEU A 149 -14.22 -17.91 -1.88
C LEU A 149 -14.35 -17.90 -0.33
N PRO A 150 -15.26 -18.67 0.31
CA PRO A 150 -15.32 -18.77 1.77
C PRO A 150 -14.04 -19.35 2.40
N ILE A 151 -13.40 -20.32 1.75
CA ILE A 151 -12.14 -20.90 2.22
C ILE A 151 -11.05 -19.82 2.24
N LEU A 152 -10.98 -19.02 1.18
CA LEU A 152 -10.04 -17.90 1.07
C LEU A 152 -10.29 -16.84 2.14
N PHE A 153 -11.55 -16.45 2.36
CA PHE A 153 -11.90 -15.50 3.41
C PHE A 153 -11.48 -16.01 4.81
N ARG A 154 -11.72 -17.29 5.10
CA ARG A 154 -11.29 -17.90 6.38
C ARG A 154 -9.77 -17.92 6.52
N GLN A 155 -9.04 -18.24 5.45
CA GLN A 155 -7.57 -18.23 5.47
C GLN A 155 -7.02 -16.81 5.64
N GLN A 156 -7.59 -15.81 4.98
CA GLN A 156 -7.21 -14.40 5.16
C GLN A 156 -7.46 -13.92 6.59
N GLU A 157 -8.60 -14.27 7.17
CA GLU A 157 -8.92 -13.90 8.56
C GLU A 157 -7.97 -14.57 9.55
N HIS A 158 -7.66 -15.86 9.35
CA HIS A 158 -6.67 -16.56 10.17
C HIS A 158 -5.29 -15.89 10.06
N LEU A 159 -4.85 -15.56 8.85
CA LEU A 159 -3.58 -14.87 8.63
C LEU A 159 -3.57 -13.49 9.29
N ARG A 160 -4.67 -12.73 9.17
CA ARG A 160 -4.83 -11.42 9.81
C ARG A 160 -4.64 -11.51 11.32
N ARG A 161 -5.24 -12.51 11.97
CA ARG A 161 -5.10 -12.75 13.41
C ARG A 161 -3.66 -13.09 13.77
N SER A 162 -3.05 -14.04 13.08
CA SER A 162 -1.66 -14.44 13.34
C SER A 162 -0.63 -13.34 13.06
N ALA A 163 -0.92 -12.44 12.11
CA ALA A 163 -0.05 -11.30 11.82
C ALA A 163 -0.19 -10.19 12.87
N GLY A 164 -1.38 -10.01 13.45
CA GLY A 164 -1.62 -9.04 14.52
C GLY A 164 -0.89 -9.39 15.81
N GLU A 165 -0.70 -10.68 16.12
CA GLU A 165 -0.01 -11.13 17.34
C GLU A 165 1.48 -10.76 17.38
N GLN A 166 2.11 -10.48 16.24
CA GLN A 166 3.57 -10.32 16.15
C GLN A 166 4.06 -8.87 16.16
N VAL A 167 3.19 -7.88 15.93
CA VAL A 167 3.60 -6.48 15.81
C VAL A 167 2.58 -5.58 16.48
N PHE A 168 2.93 -5.06 17.66
CA PHE A 168 2.17 -3.98 18.27
C PHE A 168 2.24 -2.74 17.37
N GLN A 169 1.08 -2.24 16.97
CA GLN A 169 0.94 -1.02 16.19
C GLN A 169 0.57 0.16 17.10
N PRO A 170 0.89 1.41 16.72
CA PRO A 170 0.50 2.58 17.51
C PRO A 170 -1.01 2.64 17.78
N GLN A 171 -1.84 2.15 16.86
CA GLN A 171 -3.29 2.06 17.00
C GLN A 171 -3.74 1.14 18.16
N ASP A 172 -2.91 0.18 18.57
CA ASP A 172 -3.23 -0.74 19.67
C ASP A 172 -3.11 -0.05 21.04
N PHE A 173 -2.44 1.10 21.08
CA PHE A 173 -2.24 1.93 22.27
C PHE A 173 -2.91 3.31 22.18
N ALA A 174 -3.51 3.64 21.04
CA ALA A 174 -4.12 4.93 20.77
C ALA A 174 -5.64 4.80 20.73
N LEU A 175 -6.32 5.59 21.54
CA LEU A 175 -7.77 5.71 21.51
C LEU A 175 -8.14 7.04 20.87
N LEU A 176 -8.97 6.99 19.83
CA LEU A 176 -9.61 8.17 19.29
C LEU A 176 -10.89 8.41 20.08
N LEU A 177 -10.95 9.55 20.76
CA LEU A 177 -12.12 9.98 21.50
C LEU A 177 -12.74 11.19 20.79
N GLU A 178 -14.02 11.10 20.48
CA GLU A 178 -14.78 12.13 19.76
C GLU A 178 -15.87 12.72 20.67
N GLY A 179 -16.36 13.92 20.33
CA GLY A 179 -17.47 14.58 21.04
C GLY A 179 -17.05 15.47 22.22
N PHE A 180 -15.78 15.84 22.33
CA PHE A 180 -15.34 16.88 23.26
C PHE A 180 -15.85 18.27 22.83
N PRO A 181 -16.12 19.17 23.80
CA PRO A 181 -16.50 20.54 23.48
C PRO A 181 -15.29 21.29 22.87
N ALA A 182 -15.57 22.32 22.05
CA ALA A 182 -14.54 23.00 21.25
C ALA A 182 -13.50 23.77 22.07
N ASP A 183 -13.80 24.04 23.34
CA ASP A 183 -12.95 24.70 24.33
C ASP A 183 -12.10 23.73 25.16
N ALA A 184 -12.26 22.41 24.98
CA ALA A 184 -11.46 21.39 25.67
C ALA A 184 -10.02 21.35 25.13
N THR A 185 -9.20 22.31 25.55
CA THR A 185 -7.78 22.40 25.18
C THR A 185 -6.82 21.95 26.29
N ASP A 186 -7.31 21.73 27.50
CA ASP A 186 -6.48 21.33 28.64
C ASP A 186 -6.26 19.81 28.66
N GLU A 187 -5.03 19.40 28.35
CA GLU A 187 -4.61 18.00 28.37
C GLU A 187 -4.80 17.34 29.74
N HIS A 188 -4.62 18.08 30.85
CA HIS A 188 -4.76 17.53 32.21
C HIS A 188 -6.21 17.30 32.60
N GLU A 189 -7.10 18.21 32.21
CA GLU A 189 -8.54 18.04 32.42
C GLU A 189 -9.07 16.83 31.64
N ILE A 190 -8.70 16.72 30.36
CA ILE A 190 -9.08 15.58 29.50
C ILE A 190 -8.54 14.27 30.07
N THR A 191 -7.28 14.24 30.49
CA THR A 191 -6.67 13.05 31.11
C THR A 191 -7.44 12.63 32.37
N SER A 192 -7.77 13.60 33.23
CA SER A 192 -8.52 13.36 34.46
C SER A 192 -9.92 12.83 34.17
N PHE A 193 -10.60 13.40 33.16
CA PHE A 193 -11.90 12.93 32.70
C PHE A 193 -11.85 11.49 32.19
N VAL A 194 -10.86 11.14 31.36
CA VAL A 194 -10.67 9.79 30.82
C VAL A 194 -10.40 8.77 31.92
N CYS A 195 -9.49 9.08 32.86
CA CYS A 195 -9.18 8.20 33.99
C CYS A 195 -10.40 7.97 34.89
N ASN A 196 -11.16 9.03 35.18
CA ASN A 196 -12.32 8.93 36.08
C ASN A 196 -13.53 8.27 35.44
N SER A 197 -13.75 8.48 34.14
CA SER A 197 -15.00 8.08 33.47
C SER A 197 -14.88 6.78 32.66
N LEU A 198 -13.75 6.57 31.96
CA LEU A 198 -13.57 5.44 31.03
C LEU A 198 -12.79 4.29 31.65
N LEU A 199 -11.88 4.58 32.58
CA LEU A 199 -10.94 3.62 33.16
C LEU A 199 -11.18 3.45 34.67
N ALA A 200 -12.45 3.29 35.07
CA ALA A 200 -12.81 3.09 36.47
C ALA A 200 -11.97 1.94 37.08
N ASN A 201 -11.21 2.26 38.14
CA ASN A 201 -10.29 1.37 38.88
C ASN A 201 -8.90 1.13 38.26
N GLN A 202 -8.49 1.86 37.22
CA GLN A 202 -7.10 1.84 36.74
C GLN A 202 -6.30 3.02 37.34
N PRO A 203 -4.98 2.86 37.55
CA PRO A 203 -4.14 3.96 38.01
C PRO A 203 -4.04 5.07 36.95
N PRO A 204 -3.89 6.35 37.36
CA PRO A 204 -3.80 7.47 36.42
C PRO A 204 -2.58 7.42 35.49
N GLU A 205 -1.59 6.57 35.79
CA GLU A 205 -0.41 6.32 34.97
C GLU A 205 -0.72 5.58 33.65
N CYS A 206 -1.96 5.13 33.44
CA CYS A 206 -2.38 4.45 32.21
C CYS A 206 -2.46 5.37 30.98
N VAL A 207 -2.60 6.69 31.16
CA VAL A 207 -2.65 7.65 30.05
C VAL A 207 -1.27 8.29 29.87
N VAL A 208 -0.54 7.85 28.85
CA VAL A 208 0.83 8.33 28.58
C VAL A 208 0.83 9.75 28.03
N LYS A 209 -0.10 10.05 27.12
CA LYS A 209 -0.19 11.34 26.44
C LYS A 209 -1.57 11.55 25.83
N VAL A 210 -2.10 12.76 25.97
CA VAL A 210 -3.25 13.23 25.20
C VAL A 210 -2.75 14.03 24.00
N VAL A 211 -3.33 13.80 22.83
CA VAL A 211 -3.04 14.58 21.62
C VAL A 211 -4.35 15.16 21.13
N ILE A 212 -4.46 16.48 21.18
CA ILE A 212 -5.65 17.19 20.72
C ILE A 212 -5.59 17.30 19.19
N GLY A 213 -6.63 16.78 18.53
CA GLY A 213 -6.79 16.92 17.09
C GLY A 213 -7.29 18.32 16.75
N PHE A 214 -6.55 19.04 15.90
CA PHE A 214 -6.97 20.33 15.37
C PHE A 214 -7.47 20.17 13.94
N ASP A 215 -8.43 21.00 13.53
CA ASP A 215 -8.84 21.05 12.12
C ASP A 215 -7.68 21.61 11.29
N THR A 216 -7.04 20.73 10.51
CA THR A 216 -5.89 21.09 9.68
C THR A 216 -6.30 21.81 8.40
N ARG A 217 -7.59 21.92 8.05
CA ARG A 217 -8.02 22.52 6.78
C ARG A 217 -7.51 23.96 6.61
N HIS A 218 -7.65 24.79 7.64
CA HIS A 218 -7.10 26.14 7.60
C HIS A 218 -5.57 26.17 7.56
N TYR A 219 -4.92 25.21 8.20
CA TYR A 219 -3.46 25.11 8.16
C TYR A 219 -2.96 24.67 6.77
N GLU A 220 -3.66 23.75 6.11
CA GLU A 220 -3.39 23.30 4.75
C GLU A 220 -3.58 24.44 3.73
N GLU A 221 -4.65 25.24 3.88
CA GLU A 221 -4.86 26.44 3.06
C GLU A 221 -3.68 27.42 3.19
N HIS A 222 -3.18 27.64 4.41
CA HIS A 222 -2.01 28.50 4.64
C HIS A 222 -0.72 27.90 4.08
N ILE A 223 -0.46 26.61 4.26
CA ILE A 223 0.73 25.94 3.70
C ILE A 223 0.71 26.02 2.18
N THR A 224 -0.41 25.69 1.54
CA THR A 224 -0.52 25.71 0.08
C THR A 224 -0.30 27.12 -0.47
N LEU A 225 -0.76 28.17 0.23
CA LEU A 225 -0.50 29.56 -0.13
C LEU A 225 0.99 29.91 -0.01
N ILE A 226 1.65 29.51 1.08
CA ILE A 226 3.09 29.72 1.29
C ILE A 226 3.90 29.02 0.19
N GLU A 227 3.54 27.78 -0.18
CA GLU A 227 4.21 27.04 -1.25
C GLU A 227 4.03 27.71 -2.62
N ARG A 228 2.82 28.24 -2.92
CA ARG A 228 2.58 29.00 -4.15
C ARG A 228 3.43 30.26 -4.19
N LEU A 229 3.53 31.00 -3.08
CA LEU A 229 4.36 32.21 -2.98
C LEU A 229 5.85 31.90 -3.14
N LYS A 230 6.34 30.82 -2.53
CA LYS A 230 7.72 30.33 -2.74
C LYS A 230 7.98 30.02 -4.21
N ARG A 231 7.09 29.26 -4.87
CA ARG A 231 7.21 28.96 -6.30
C ARG A 231 7.27 30.22 -7.16
N ARG A 232 6.43 31.23 -6.88
CA ARG A 232 6.47 32.52 -7.59
C ARG A 232 7.78 33.27 -7.35
N LEU A 233 8.27 33.29 -6.12
CA LEU A 233 9.55 33.94 -5.79
C LEU A 233 10.73 33.26 -6.49
N ASP A 234 10.73 31.92 -6.58
CA ASP A 234 11.80 31.18 -7.25
C ASP A 234 11.80 31.44 -8.76
N ILE A 235 10.62 31.51 -9.41
CA ILE A 235 10.50 31.91 -10.82
C ILE A 235 11.05 33.33 -11.04
N LEU A 236 10.70 34.28 -10.15
CA LEU A 236 11.19 35.65 -10.25
C LEU A 236 12.72 35.73 -10.07
N LYS A 237 13.29 34.97 -9.13
CA LYS A 237 14.75 34.90 -8.94
C LYS A 237 15.47 34.35 -10.17
N VAL A 238 14.94 33.30 -10.79
CA VAL A 238 15.50 32.75 -12.04
C VAL A 238 15.41 33.78 -13.17
N GLY A 239 14.29 34.49 -13.28
CA GLY A 239 14.13 35.58 -14.26
C GLY A 239 15.12 36.73 -14.04
N LEU A 240 15.34 37.16 -12.80
CA LEU A 240 16.32 38.18 -12.43
C LEU A 240 17.75 37.73 -12.73
N HIS A 241 18.10 36.47 -12.46
CA HIS A 241 19.41 35.92 -12.84
C HIS A 241 19.61 35.88 -14.36
N ALA A 242 18.58 35.51 -15.13
CA ALA A 242 18.63 35.54 -16.59
C ALA A 242 18.82 36.96 -17.14
N TYR A 243 18.15 37.96 -16.56
CA TYR A 243 18.34 39.37 -16.91
C TYR A 243 19.75 39.88 -16.57
N SER A 244 20.30 39.49 -15.42
CA SER A 244 21.66 39.88 -15.02
C SER A 244 22.75 39.27 -15.91
N CYS A 245 22.52 38.10 -16.51
CA CYS A 245 23.47 37.49 -17.45
C CYS A 245 23.40 38.10 -18.86
N ASN A 246 22.22 38.56 -19.30
CA ASN A 246 22.07 39.19 -20.63
C ASN A 246 22.53 40.66 -20.67
N GLY A 247 22.75 41.31 -19.52
CA GLY A 247 23.29 42.67 -19.45
C GLY A 247 24.74 42.85 -19.91
N CYS A 248 25.50 41.77 -20.14
CA CYS A 248 26.90 41.82 -20.58
C CYS A 248 27.11 41.62 -22.09
N HIS A 249 26.06 41.32 -22.87
CA HIS A 249 26.15 41.28 -24.33
C HIS A 249 25.05 42.17 -24.93
N GLY A 250 25.49 43.25 -25.58
CA GLY A 250 24.64 44.37 -25.98
C GLY A 250 23.49 44.04 -26.94
N ASN A 251 22.48 44.92 -26.85
CA ASN A 251 21.45 45.23 -27.84
C ASN A 251 20.62 44.05 -28.40
N GLY A 252 19.56 43.69 -27.68
CA GLY A 252 18.45 42.91 -28.23
C GLY A 252 17.19 43.03 -27.39
N PHE A 253 16.21 43.78 -27.89
CA PHE A 253 14.85 43.94 -27.33
C PHE A 253 14.18 42.57 -27.09
N PHE A 254 13.72 42.29 -25.88
CA PHE A 254 12.67 41.29 -25.65
C PHE A 254 11.62 41.82 -24.66
N SER A 255 10.39 41.93 -25.17
CA SER A 255 9.19 42.26 -24.42
C SER A 255 8.60 40.96 -23.88
N LEU A 256 8.49 40.82 -22.56
CA LEU A 256 7.90 39.66 -21.91
C LEU A 256 6.53 40.06 -21.36
N LEU A 257 5.50 39.74 -22.13
CA LEU A 257 4.10 39.91 -21.75
C LEU A 257 3.71 38.68 -20.90
N VAL A 258 3.45 38.90 -19.62
CA VAL A 258 2.86 37.87 -18.73
C VAL A 258 1.38 38.22 -18.56
N THR A 259 0.49 37.44 -19.18
CA THR A 259 -0.96 37.51 -18.95
C THR A 259 -1.36 36.64 -17.76
N ASN A 260 -2.28 37.15 -16.94
CA ASN A 260 -2.92 36.49 -15.79
C ASN A 260 -3.63 35.19 -16.15
#